data_AF-E8Z6G8-F1
#
_entry.id   AF-E8Z6G8-F1
#
_cell.length_a   1.000
_cell.length_b   1.000
_cell.length_c   1.000
_cell.angle_alpha   90.00
_cell.angle_beta   90.00
_cell.angle_gamma   90.00
#
_symmetry.space_group_name_H-M   'P 1'
#
loop_
_entity.id
_entity.type
_entity.pdbx_description
1 polymer ?
#
loop_
_entity_poly.entity_id
_entity_poly.type
_entity_poly.pdbx_seq_one_letter_code
_entity_poly.pdbx_strand_id
1 'polypeptide(L)'
;GLLRRLDAAERFRGIVRPSEDEQAVIDSEASVKKRVAEVLVQLAASGLTVLERTGAVNFLETQLKGIEPGTKAADARKAKLEEMLSGVRAASSVEDQPHVRKAKTEVARAEKDYAEVHKEFEKWEKGKKMLNVDELNKLKRAHEDSIKRVDAAKAFLEEQQCRLPEAAAAAPSALLGSRPSVPTSSTGASRPKASATAVRGGGPAVRKASAASGGYPTGPSSAALRQAQIVADVRADTVWAGPRTEGPAAGLSSGPPRPRPQPVRPIEEAPKLVLSYSCTCSAVAEELGISKDDAASKASTSQEFAQFFTQDAWEQVQRRSVEIEKQQRERQREVEKRRQDKALAKITGAAPSAVSCATGRSTVPGAGPVAVPAKATSAVAGKAKAKPKAAAAKKGGLVGLGHANRFGGLNDDSDDDGDAWTTVQR
;
A
#
# COMPACT_ATOMS: atom_id res chain seq x y z
N GLY A 1 0.02 3.80 18.64
CA GLY A 1 -0.62 4.75 19.56
C GLY A 1 0.36 5.28 20.58
N LEU A 2 -0.01 5.27 21.87
CA LEU A 2 0.66 6.00 22.96
C LEU A 2 2.18 5.82 23.06
N LEU A 3 2.72 4.59 22.93
CA LEU A 3 4.16 4.34 23.03
C LEU A 3 4.97 5.19 22.02
N ARG A 4 4.52 5.28 20.76
CA ARG A 4 5.17 6.13 19.74
C ARG A 4 5.23 7.61 20.10
N ARG A 5 4.29 8.11 20.91
CA ARG A 5 4.31 9.50 21.40
C ARG A 5 5.34 9.69 22.53
N LEU A 6 5.66 8.64 23.28
CA LEU A 6 6.79 8.63 24.22
C LEU A 6 8.12 8.54 23.47
N ASP A 7 8.22 7.66 22.46
CA ASP A 7 9.40 7.55 21.59
C ASP A 7 9.70 8.89 20.88
N ALA A 8 8.65 9.62 20.48
CA ALA A 8 8.77 10.96 19.90
C ALA A 8 9.24 12.01 20.93
N ALA A 9 8.63 12.07 22.12
CA ALA A 9 9.06 12.96 23.20
C ALA A 9 10.52 12.73 23.59
N GLU A 10 10.96 11.47 23.66
CA GLU A 10 12.35 11.10 23.96
C GLU A 10 13.33 11.58 22.88
N ARG A 11 12.96 11.51 21.60
CA ARG A 11 13.76 12.08 20.49
C ARG A 11 13.81 13.60 20.54
N PHE A 12 12.68 14.27 20.77
CA PHE A 12 12.61 15.73 20.78
C PHE A 12 13.39 16.35 21.96
N ARG A 13 13.50 15.67 23.10
CA ARG A 13 14.40 16.07 24.20
C ARG A 13 15.88 16.20 23.80
N GLY A 14 16.32 15.52 22.72
CA GLY A 14 17.67 15.62 22.18
C GLY A 14 17.92 16.87 21.33
N ILE A 15 16.87 17.64 21.02
CA ILE A 15 16.96 18.84 20.18
C ILE A 15 17.20 20.06 21.07
N VAL A 16 18.24 20.84 20.77
CA VAL A 16 18.69 21.99 21.59
C VAL A 16 17.64 23.12 21.65
N ARG A 17 16.77 23.21 20.63
CA ARG A 17 15.61 24.10 20.56
C ARG A 17 14.48 23.37 19.81
N PRO A 18 13.62 22.60 20.48
CA PRO A 18 12.43 22.04 19.84
C PRO A 18 11.50 23.17 19.38
N SER A 19 10.73 22.91 18.32
CA SER A 19 9.60 23.75 17.91
C SER A 19 8.45 23.68 18.93
N GLU A 20 7.46 24.58 18.82
CA GLU A 20 6.32 24.64 19.73
C GLU A 20 5.51 23.31 19.77
N ASP A 21 5.29 22.69 18.60
CA ASP A 21 4.65 21.38 18.49
C ASP A 21 5.47 20.26 19.14
N GLU A 22 6.80 20.27 18.97
CA GLU A 22 7.71 19.29 19.58
C GLU A 22 7.76 19.46 21.11
N GLN A 23 7.79 20.70 21.61
CA GLN A 23 7.72 20.99 23.04
C GLN A 23 6.38 20.56 23.63
N ALA A 24 5.26 20.78 22.95
CA ALA A 24 3.94 20.29 23.38
C ALA A 24 3.86 18.75 23.40
N VAL A 25 4.67 18.04 22.59
CA VAL A 25 4.83 16.59 22.69
C VAL A 25 5.67 16.21 23.93
N ILE A 26 6.79 16.90 24.20
CA ILE A 26 7.61 16.69 25.41
C ILE A 26 6.78 16.92 26.69
N ASP A 27 6.07 18.06 26.80
CA ASP A 27 5.28 18.42 27.98
C ASP A 27 4.14 17.42 28.23
N SER A 28 3.59 16.84 27.16
CA SER A 28 2.55 15.79 27.27
C SER A 28 3.06 14.46 27.81
N GLU A 29 4.37 14.20 27.81
CA GLU A 29 4.96 12.89 28.12
C GLU A 29 4.52 12.31 29.47
N ALA A 30 4.44 13.14 30.52
CA ALA A 30 4.01 12.69 31.85
C ALA A 30 2.55 12.18 31.85
N SER A 31 1.67 12.87 31.13
CA SER A 31 0.27 12.43 30.95
C SER A 31 0.16 11.16 30.11
N VAL A 32 1.00 11.03 29.07
CA VAL A 32 1.04 9.85 28.20
C VAL A 32 1.59 8.66 28.96
N LYS A 33 2.64 8.81 29.78
CA LYS A 33 3.17 7.74 30.66
C LYS A 33 2.12 7.25 31.66
N LYS A 34 1.37 8.16 32.29
CA LYS A 34 0.23 7.78 33.15
C LYS A 34 -0.82 6.99 32.35
N ARG A 35 -1.20 7.47 31.17
CA ARG A 35 -2.22 6.82 30.33
C ARG A 35 -1.78 5.46 29.79
N VAL A 36 -0.50 5.29 29.47
CA VAL A 36 0.09 3.98 29.13
C VAL A 36 -0.04 3.02 30.31
N ALA A 37 0.27 3.45 31.54
CA ALA A 37 0.13 2.59 32.71
C ALA A 37 -1.33 2.16 32.98
N GLU A 38 -2.30 3.08 32.83
CA GLU A 38 -3.73 2.76 32.91
C GLU A 38 -4.16 1.74 31.85
N VAL A 39 -3.77 1.96 30.59
CA VAL A 39 -4.17 1.12 29.45
C VAL A 39 -3.48 -0.25 29.47
N LEU A 40 -2.22 -0.35 29.91
CA LEU A 40 -1.50 -1.63 29.99
C LEU A 40 -2.15 -2.60 31.00
N VAL A 41 -2.68 -2.12 32.12
CA VAL A 41 -3.42 -2.96 33.08
C VAL A 41 -4.73 -3.47 32.47
N GLN A 42 -5.43 -2.63 31.71
CA GLN A 42 -6.66 -3.03 31.01
C GLN A 42 -6.37 -4.07 29.90
N LEU A 43 -5.33 -3.83 29.10
CA LEU A 43 -4.91 -4.74 28.03
C LEU A 43 -4.37 -6.08 28.57
N ALA A 44 -3.66 -6.08 29.71
CA ALA A 44 -3.21 -7.32 30.35
C ALA A 44 -4.38 -8.24 30.74
N ALA A 45 -5.53 -7.66 31.12
CA ALA A 45 -6.75 -8.41 31.43
C ALA A 45 -7.52 -8.88 30.19
N SER A 46 -7.53 -8.11 29.09
CA SER A 46 -8.14 -8.56 27.81
C SER A 46 -7.25 -9.50 26.99
N GLY A 47 -5.96 -9.57 27.32
CA GLY A 47 -4.92 -10.12 26.46
C GLY A 47 -4.34 -9.08 25.49
N LEU A 48 -3.09 -9.31 25.07
CA LEU A 48 -2.34 -8.47 24.13
C LEU A 48 -2.00 -9.26 22.87
N THR A 49 -1.95 -8.60 21.71
CA THR A 49 -1.26 -9.16 20.54
C THR A 49 0.25 -9.29 20.80
N VAL A 50 0.94 -10.11 20.01
CA VAL A 50 2.40 -10.31 20.15
C VAL A 50 3.17 -8.99 20.05
N LEU A 51 2.78 -8.10 19.13
CA LEU A 51 3.46 -6.81 18.92
C LEU A 51 3.24 -5.85 20.09
N GLU A 52 2.02 -5.77 20.61
CA GLU A 52 1.70 -4.96 21.79
C GLU A 52 2.43 -5.47 23.03
N ARG A 53 2.51 -6.80 23.20
CA ARG A 53 3.29 -7.43 24.29
C ARG A 53 4.77 -7.07 24.19
N THR A 54 5.41 -7.25 23.04
CA THR A 54 6.83 -6.90 22.87
C THR A 54 7.08 -5.41 23.09
N GLY A 55 6.22 -4.52 22.56
CA GLY A 55 6.32 -3.08 22.78
C GLY A 55 6.15 -2.70 24.26
N ALA A 56 5.19 -3.31 24.96
CA ALA A 56 4.95 -3.08 26.38
C ALA A 56 6.09 -3.60 27.28
N VAL A 57 6.63 -4.79 27.00
CA VAL A 57 7.79 -5.34 27.72
C VAL A 57 9.01 -4.44 27.53
N ASN A 58 9.35 -4.07 26.28
CA ASN A 58 10.47 -3.18 25.99
C ASN A 58 10.33 -1.82 26.70
N PHE A 59 9.13 -1.24 26.69
CA PHE A 59 8.85 0.02 27.40
C PHE A 59 9.06 -0.11 28.91
N LEU A 60 8.51 -1.15 29.54
CA LEU A 60 8.64 -1.37 30.97
C LEU A 60 10.10 -1.67 31.39
N GLU A 61 10.84 -2.44 30.59
CA GLU A 61 12.27 -2.68 30.81
C GLU A 61 13.12 -1.41 30.68
N THR A 62 12.83 -0.54 29.72
CA THR A 62 13.49 0.77 29.62
C THR A 62 13.13 1.68 30.79
N GLN A 63 11.87 1.69 31.25
CA GLN A 63 11.48 2.43 32.47
C GLN A 63 12.13 1.86 33.75
N LEU A 64 12.40 0.55 33.82
CA LEU A 64 13.12 -0.07 34.93
C LEU A 64 14.61 0.28 34.92
N LYS A 65 15.26 0.25 33.75
CA LYS A 65 16.67 0.66 33.58
C LYS A 65 16.92 2.13 33.95
N GLY A 66 15.92 2.99 33.76
CA GLY A 66 15.96 4.41 34.13
C GLY A 66 15.56 4.75 35.57
N ILE A 67 15.54 3.78 36.49
CA ILE A 67 15.31 4.02 37.93
C ILE A 67 16.60 3.78 38.70
N GLU A 68 17.18 4.86 39.23
CA GLU A 68 18.29 4.79 40.16
C GLU A 68 17.82 4.22 41.51
N PRO A 69 18.49 3.19 42.07
CA PRO A 69 18.12 2.61 43.36
C PRO A 69 18.57 3.51 44.53
N GLY A 70 18.00 3.28 45.72
CA GLY A 70 18.44 3.94 46.96
C GLY A 70 17.45 4.94 47.57
N THR A 71 16.24 5.06 47.02
CA THR A 71 15.14 5.75 47.70
C THR A 71 13.90 4.87 47.76
N LYS A 72 13.17 4.89 48.90
CA LYS A 72 11.93 4.11 49.08
C LYS A 72 10.88 4.37 47.98
N ALA A 73 10.90 5.55 47.37
CA ALA A 73 10.03 5.91 46.25
C ALA A 73 10.48 5.26 44.93
N ALA A 74 11.80 5.19 44.68
CA ALA A 74 12.36 4.44 43.54
C ALA A 74 12.08 2.94 43.69
N ASP A 75 12.28 2.36 44.87
CA ASP A 75 12.05 0.95 45.15
C ASP A 75 10.57 0.56 44.95
N ALA A 76 9.64 1.38 45.47
CA ALA A 76 8.20 1.19 45.26
C ALA A 76 7.77 1.35 43.79
N ARG A 77 8.39 2.27 43.05
CA ARG A 77 8.15 2.43 41.60
C ARG A 77 8.69 1.24 40.80
N LYS A 78 9.87 0.73 41.17
CA LYS A 78 10.50 -0.44 40.56
C LYS A 78 9.62 -1.68 40.75
N ALA A 79 9.21 -1.98 41.98
CA ALA A 79 8.33 -3.12 42.28
C ALA A 79 7.02 -3.08 41.48
N LYS A 80 6.40 -1.90 41.34
CA LYS A 80 5.19 -1.73 40.53
C LYS A 80 5.41 -1.94 39.03
N LEU A 81 6.57 -1.55 38.49
CA LEU A 81 6.91 -1.82 37.09
C LEU A 81 7.24 -3.29 36.85
N GLU A 82 7.87 -3.98 37.83
CA GLU A 82 8.12 -5.42 37.79
C GLU A 82 6.80 -6.22 37.87
N GLU A 83 5.85 -5.80 38.71
CA GLU A 83 4.47 -6.32 38.76
C GLU A 83 3.77 -6.18 37.40
N MET A 84 3.76 -4.97 36.83
CA MET A 84 3.18 -4.71 35.50
C MET A 84 3.86 -5.54 34.40
N LEU A 85 5.18 -5.67 34.43
CA LEU A 85 5.96 -6.44 33.46
C LEU A 85 5.65 -7.94 33.57
N SER A 86 5.48 -8.46 34.79
CA SER A 86 5.01 -9.82 35.03
C SER A 86 3.62 -10.03 34.45
N GLY A 87 2.68 -9.12 34.73
CA GLY A 87 1.31 -9.15 34.18
C GLY A 87 1.27 -9.11 32.64
N VAL A 88 2.06 -8.23 32.01
CA VAL A 88 2.16 -8.14 30.54
C VAL A 88 2.78 -9.40 29.92
N ARG A 89 3.77 -10.02 30.57
CA ARG A 89 4.36 -11.29 30.11
C ARG A 89 3.38 -12.47 30.27
N ALA A 90 2.63 -12.51 31.36
CA ALA A 90 1.64 -13.55 31.69
C ALA A 90 0.30 -13.40 30.95
N ALA A 91 -0.01 -12.23 30.39
CA ALA A 91 -1.25 -11.97 29.65
C ALA A 91 -1.48 -12.98 28.52
N SER A 92 -2.76 -13.28 28.23
CA SER A 92 -3.13 -14.13 27.09
C SER A 92 -2.70 -13.51 25.76
N SER A 93 -2.38 -14.34 24.78
CA SER A 93 -2.03 -13.86 23.43
C SER A 93 -3.30 -13.72 22.60
N VAL A 94 -3.68 -12.48 22.29
CA VAL A 94 -4.72 -12.20 21.30
C VAL A 94 -4.13 -12.44 19.92
N GLU A 95 -4.84 -13.20 19.09
CA GLU A 95 -4.43 -13.49 17.73
C GLU A 95 -4.62 -12.24 16.85
N ASP A 96 -3.65 -11.90 15.99
CA ASP A 96 -3.69 -10.67 15.17
C ASP A 96 -5.01 -10.53 14.39
N GLN A 97 -5.47 -9.31 14.10
CA GLN A 97 -6.65 -9.14 13.25
C GLN A 97 -6.41 -9.69 11.83
N PRO A 98 -7.44 -10.23 11.12
CA PRO A 98 -7.24 -10.93 9.85
C PRO A 98 -6.59 -10.08 8.73
N HIS A 99 -6.77 -8.76 8.74
CA HIS A 99 -6.11 -7.86 7.79
C HIS A 99 -4.61 -7.67 8.11
N VAL A 100 -4.24 -7.59 9.39
CA VAL A 100 -2.84 -7.57 9.85
C VAL A 100 -2.14 -8.89 9.48
N ARG A 101 -2.80 -10.05 9.64
CA ARG A 101 -2.24 -11.35 9.21
C ARG A 101 -1.93 -11.36 7.71
N LYS A 102 -2.84 -10.87 6.87
CA LYS A 102 -2.62 -10.76 5.41
C LYS A 102 -1.38 -9.90 5.12
N ALA A 103 -1.29 -8.71 5.70
CA ALA A 103 -0.13 -7.84 5.52
C ALA A 103 1.18 -8.49 6.02
N LYS A 104 1.17 -9.24 7.13
CA LYS A 104 2.33 -10.05 7.57
C LYS A 104 2.73 -11.10 6.53
N THR A 105 1.77 -11.80 5.91
CA THR A 105 2.06 -12.77 4.82
C THR A 105 2.54 -12.12 3.53
N GLU A 106 2.20 -10.85 3.27
CA GLU A 106 2.68 -10.08 2.12
C GLU A 106 4.12 -9.59 2.36
N VAL A 107 4.46 -9.12 3.57
CA VAL A 107 5.85 -8.84 3.96
C VAL A 107 6.72 -10.09 3.84
N ALA A 108 6.31 -11.20 4.44
CA ALA A 108 7.08 -12.46 4.38
C ALA A 108 7.28 -12.97 2.94
N ARG A 109 6.32 -12.71 2.03
CA ARG A 109 6.47 -12.99 0.60
C ARG A 109 7.47 -12.04 -0.06
N ALA A 110 7.34 -10.74 0.16
CA ALA A 110 8.25 -9.74 -0.39
C ALA A 110 9.71 -9.95 0.06
N GLU A 111 9.92 -10.30 1.33
CA GLU A 111 11.25 -10.60 1.87
C GLU A 111 11.83 -11.90 1.28
N LYS A 112 10.99 -12.89 0.99
CA LYS A 112 11.42 -14.09 0.25
C LYS A 112 11.79 -13.75 -1.20
N ASP A 113 10.93 -13.03 -1.93
CA ASP A 113 11.21 -12.55 -3.29
C ASP A 113 12.54 -11.78 -3.34
N TYR A 114 12.76 -10.89 -2.37
CA TYR A 114 14.02 -10.14 -2.21
C TYR A 114 15.21 -11.08 -1.96
N ALA A 115 15.11 -12.03 -1.03
CA ALA A 115 16.21 -12.93 -0.70
C ALA A 115 16.65 -13.80 -1.89
N GLU A 116 15.72 -14.24 -2.74
CA GLU A 116 16.05 -14.99 -3.96
C GLU A 116 16.81 -14.11 -4.99
N VAL A 117 16.36 -12.87 -5.22
CA VAL A 117 17.02 -11.92 -6.13
C VAL A 117 18.35 -11.42 -5.57
N HIS A 118 18.44 -11.14 -4.28
CA HIS A 118 19.66 -10.68 -3.62
C HIS A 118 20.74 -11.77 -3.62
N LYS A 119 20.37 -13.05 -3.48
CA LYS A 119 21.26 -14.20 -3.63
C LYS A 119 21.76 -14.41 -5.07
N GLU A 120 21.06 -13.88 -6.07
CA GLU A 120 21.56 -13.78 -7.45
C GLU A 120 22.53 -12.59 -7.60
N PHE A 121 22.17 -11.43 -7.02
CA PHE A 121 22.97 -10.20 -7.03
C PHE A 121 24.35 -10.43 -6.39
N GLU A 122 24.41 -11.01 -5.17
CA GLU A 122 25.66 -11.36 -4.50
C GLU A 122 26.56 -12.27 -5.34
N LYS A 123 25.98 -13.23 -6.07
CA LYS A 123 26.76 -14.15 -6.92
C LYS A 123 27.40 -13.40 -8.08
N TRP A 124 26.71 -12.43 -8.66
CA TRP A 124 27.29 -11.56 -9.68
C TRP A 124 28.39 -10.66 -9.08
N GLU A 125 28.10 -9.98 -7.97
CA GLU A 125 29.01 -9.05 -7.29
C GLU A 125 30.31 -9.74 -6.83
N LYS A 126 30.20 -10.96 -6.29
CA LYS A 126 31.34 -11.81 -5.87
C LYS A 126 32.03 -12.52 -7.05
N GLY A 127 31.75 -12.13 -8.30
CA GLY A 127 32.34 -12.69 -9.52
C GLY A 127 31.94 -14.14 -9.86
N LYS A 128 31.06 -14.77 -9.08
CA LYS A 128 30.64 -16.18 -9.22
C LYS A 128 29.59 -16.40 -10.31
N LYS A 129 28.98 -15.33 -10.85
CA LYS A 129 28.01 -15.36 -11.94
C LYS A 129 28.34 -14.26 -12.96
N MET A 130 29.04 -14.62 -14.03
CA MET A 130 29.23 -13.72 -15.17
C MET A 130 27.89 -13.50 -15.89
N LEU A 131 27.58 -12.25 -16.20
CA LEU A 131 26.33 -11.81 -16.83
C LEU A 131 26.64 -10.86 -17.99
N ASN A 132 25.85 -10.92 -19.06
CA ASN A 132 25.90 -9.92 -20.11
C ASN A 132 25.34 -8.58 -19.62
N VAL A 133 25.71 -7.47 -20.27
CA VAL A 133 25.33 -6.10 -19.85
C VAL A 133 23.81 -5.95 -19.67
N ASP A 134 23.02 -6.51 -20.58
CA ASP A 134 21.55 -6.49 -20.49
C ASP A 134 20.99 -7.33 -19.34
N GLU A 135 21.66 -8.43 -18.97
CA GLU A 135 21.27 -9.31 -17.88
C GLU A 135 21.62 -8.68 -16.53
N LEU A 136 22.78 -8.04 -16.43
CA LEU A 136 23.17 -7.23 -15.30
C LEU A 136 22.21 -6.05 -15.07
N ASN A 137 21.86 -5.33 -16.13
CA ASN A 137 20.90 -4.22 -16.07
C ASN A 137 19.49 -4.69 -15.65
N LYS A 138 19.10 -5.93 -15.98
CA LYS A 138 17.85 -6.55 -15.46
C LYS A 138 17.99 -6.94 -13.99
N LEU A 139 19.10 -7.55 -13.58
CA LEU A 139 19.32 -8.00 -12.20
C LEU A 139 19.41 -6.82 -11.21
N LYS A 140 20.10 -5.73 -11.57
CA LYS A 140 20.14 -4.49 -10.77
C LYS A 140 18.74 -3.93 -10.53
N ARG A 141 17.95 -3.75 -11.60
CA ARG A 141 16.55 -3.29 -11.49
C ARG A 141 15.68 -4.23 -10.67
N ALA A 142 15.82 -5.55 -10.84
CA ALA A 142 15.07 -6.53 -10.05
C ALA A 142 15.43 -6.51 -8.56
N HIS A 143 16.68 -6.21 -8.21
CA HIS A 143 17.13 -6.04 -6.82
C HIS A 143 16.57 -4.74 -6.23
N GLU A 144 16.72 -3.61 -6.92
CA GLU A 144 16.10 -2.33 -6.51
C GLU A 144 14.58 -2.43 -6.35
N ASP A 145 13.89 -3.08 -7.29
CA ASP A 145 12.42 -3.19 -7.27
C ASP A 145 11.92 -4.22 -6.25
N SER A 146 12.75 -5.17 -5.83
CA SER A 146 12.42 -6.07 -4.71
C SER A 146 12.67 -5.41 -3.34
N ILE A 147 13.68 -4.53 -3.20
CA ILE A 147 13.83 -3.63 -2.04
C ILE A 147 12.57 -2.76 -1.90
N LYS A 148 12.20 -2.01 -2.95
CA LYS A 148 11.00 -1.15 -2.97
C LYS A 148 9.72 -1.92 -2.61
N ARG A 149 9.63 -3.22 -2.98
CA ARG A 149 8.49 -4.09 -2.63
C ARG A 149 8.50 -4.49 -1.15
N VAL A 150 9.65 -4.81 -0.57
CA VAL A 150 9.79 -5.10 0.87
C VAL A 150 9.40 -3.87 1.69
N ASP A 151 9.90 -2.69 1.31
CA ASP A 151 9.62 -1.44 2.01
C ASP A 151 8.13 -1.05 1.92
N ALA A 152 7.54 -1.16 0.72
CA ALA A 152 6.11 -0.92 0.52
C ALA A 152 5.22 -1.90 1.32
N ALA A 153 5.59 -3.19 1.38
CA ALA A 153 4.87 -4.18 2.17
C ALA A 153 4.99 -3.89 3.68
N LYS A 154 6.16 -3.45 4.16
CA LYS A 154 6.38 -3.05 5.56
C LYS A 154 5.60 -1.81 5.94
N ALA A 155 5.58 -0.79 5.07
CA ALA A 155 4.76 0.41 5.24
C ALA A 155 3.26 0.07 5.27
N PHE A 156 2.79 -0.83 4.40
CA PHE A 156 1.40 -1.30 4.43
C PHE A 156 1.06 -2.08 5.70
N LEU A 157 1.95 -2.95 6.18
CA LEU A 157 1.78 -3.66 7.46
C LEU A 157 1.73 -2.68 8.65
N GLU A 158 2.56 -1.63 8.64
CA GLU A 158 2.49 -0.56 9.63
C GLU A 158 1.17 0.23 9.56
N GLU A 159 0.70 0.56 8.36
CA GLU A 159 -0.58 1.24 8.15
C GLU A 159 -1.74 0.40 8.70
N GLN A 160 -1.76 -0.91 8.40
CA GLN A 160 -2.76 -1.84 8.92
C GLN A 160 -2.75 -1.92 10.45
N GLN A 161 -1.57 -1.88 11.09
CA GLN A 161 -1.47 -1.81 12.56
C GLN A 161 -1.95 -0.46 13.14
N CYS A 162 -1.83 0.64 12.39
CA CYS A 162 -2.28 1.96 12.85
C CYS A 162 -3.81 2.12 12.80
N ARG A 163 -4.50 1.44 11.86
CA ARG A 163 -5.97 1.49 11.69
C ARG A 163 -6.80 0.83 12.81
N LEU A 164 -6.16 0.11 13.74
CA LEU A 164 -6.82 -0.78 14.72
C LEU A 164 -7.93 -0.17 15.61
N PRO A 165 -7.88 1.09 16.10
CA PRO A 165 -8.94 1.60 16.99
C PRO A 165 -10.15 2.16 16.23
N GLU A 166 -9.96 2.70 15.02
CA GLU A 166 -10.96 3.52 14.33
C GLU A 166 -11.88 2.65 13.45
N ALA A 167 -11.31 1.72 12.69
CA ALA A 167 -12.08 0.78 11.85
C ALA A 167 -12.90 -0.23 12.67
N ALA A 168 -12.53 -0.49 13.93
CA ALA A 168 -13.29 -1.37 14.84
C ALA A 168 -14.55 -0.69 15.40
N ALA A 169 -14.51 0.62 15.63
CA ALA A 169 -15.68 1.41 16.03
C ALA A 169 -16.61 1.71 14.85
N ALA A 170 -16.06 1.85 13.64
CA ALA A 170 -16.78 2.17 12.41
C ALA A 170 -17.30 0.93 11.65
N ALA A 171 -17.63 -0.18 12.33
CA ALA A 171 -18.33 -1.30 11.72
C ALA A 171 -19.84 -0.98 11.60
N PRO A 172 -20.40 -0.80 10.38
CA PRO A 172 -21.82 -0.46 10.25
C PRO A 172 -22.70 -1.68 10.59
N SER A 173 -23.40 -1.62 11.72
CA SER A 173 -24.34 -2.66 12.17
C SER A 173 -25.48 -2.98 11.17
N ALA A 174 -25.65 -2.15 10.14
CA ALA A 174 -26.61 -2.34 9.05
C ALA A 174 -26.43 -3.65 8.24
N LEU A 175 -25.28 -4.34 8.35
CA LEU A 175 -25.00 -5.60 7.64
C LEU A 175 -25.18 -6.88 8.48
N LEU A 176 -25.79 -6.79 9.66
CA LEU A 176 -26.21 -7.96 10.47
C LEU A 176 -27.70 -8.34 10.29
N GLY A 177 -28.41 -7.68 9.36
CA GLY A 177 -29.75 -8.08 8.92
C GLY A 177 -29.72 -9.03 7.73
N SER A 178 -30.62 -10.02 7.71
CA SER A 178 -30.94 -10.86 6.54
C SER A 178 -29.82 -11.71 5.95
N ARG A 179 -29.26 -12.63 6.76
CA ARG A 179 -28.69 -13.89 6.23
C ARG A 179 -29.78 -14.98 6.29
N PRO A 180 -30.31 -15.48 5.15
CA PRO A 180 -31.39 -16.46 5.17
C PRO A 180 -30.92 -17.79 5.76
N SER A 181 -31.72 -18.37 6.66
CA SER A 181 -31.45 -19.66 7.29
C SER A 181 -31.69 -20.80 6.30
N VAL A 182 -30.61 -21.43 5.81
CA VAL A 182 -30.70 -22.74 5.15
C VAL A 182 -30.87 -23.80 6.26
N PRO A 183 -31.94 -24.62 6.24
CA PRO A 183 -32.20 -25.57 7.32
C PRO A 183 -31.21 -26.74 7.31
N THR A 184 -30.67 -27.07 8.48
CA THR A 184 -29.79 -28.23 8.68
C THR A 184 -30.60 -29.53 8.66
N SER A 185 -30.62 -30.24 7.53
CA SER A 185 -31.17 -31.60 7.44
C SER A 185 -30.08 -32.65 7.64
N SER A 186 -30.02 -33.26 8.83
CA SER A 186 -29.07 -34.32 9.16
C SER A 186 -29.61 -35.71 8.81
N THR A 187 -28.99 -36.38 7.84
CA THR A 187 -28.94 -37.86 7.74
C THR A 187 -27.73 -38.27 6.92
N GLY A 188 -26.98 -39.26 7.39
CA GLY A 188 -25.82 -39.80 6.66
C GLY A 188 -26.22 -40.86 5.65
N ALA A 189 -25.56 -40.90 4.49
CA ALA A 189 -25.67 -41.98 3.52
C ALA A 189 -24.30 -42.31 2.90
N SER A 190 -24.13 -43.58 2.54
CA SER A 190 -22.87 -44.18 2.14
C SER A 190 -22.35 -43.74 0.76
N ARG A 191 -21.03 -43.56 0.71
CA ARG A 191 -20.17 -43.73 -0.47
C ARG A 191 -20.54 -44.98 -1.28
N PRO A 192 -20.64 -44.88 -2.62
CA PRO A 192 -20.26 -45.98 -3.51
C PRO A 192 -18.90 -45.71 -4.18
N LYS A 193 -18.23 -46.78 -4.58
CA LYS A 193 -16.89 -46.81 -5.20
C LYS A 193 -17.06 -47.47 -6.58
N ALA A 194 -16.95 -46.69 -7.66
CA ALA A 194 -17.13 -47.18 -9.03
C ALA A 194 -15.81 -47.11 -9.81
N SER A 195 -15.23 -48.27 -10.10
CA SER A 195 -14.11 -48.44 -11.03
C SER A 195 -14.61 -49.10 -12.30
N ALA A 196 -14.42 -48.47 -13.46
CA ALA A 196 -14.64 -49.10 -14.76
C ALA A 196 -13.62 -48.56 -15.78
N THR A 197 -12.76 -49.45 -16.28
CA THR A 197 -11.83 -49.17 -17.38
C THR A 197 -12.57 -49.33 -18.70
N ALA A 198 -12.45 -48.35 -19.60
CA ALA A 198 -12.89 -48.49 -20.99
C ALA A 198 -11.93 -47.74 -21.94
N VAL A 199 -11.37 -48.46 -22.92
CA VAL A 199 -10.44 -47.91 -23.91
C VAL A 199 -11.03 -48.09 -25.31
N ARG A 200 -11.29 -46.98 -26.01
CA ARG A 200 -11.12 -46.80 -27.47
C ARG A 200 -11.44 -45.34 -27.86
N GLY A 201 -10.68 -44.81 -28.83
CA GLY A 201 -10.99 -43.53 -29.49
C GLY A 201 -11.64 -43.75 -30.85
N GLY A 202 -12.06 -42.67 -31.53
CA GLY A 202 -12.61 -42.80 -32.89
C GLY A 202 -13.32 -41.58 -33.49
N GLY A 203 -12.57 -40.51 -33.79
CA GLY A 203 -12.97 -39.50 -34.80
C GLY A 203 -14.09 -38.49 -34.44
N PRO A 204 -14.22 -37.39 -35.21
CA PRO A 204 -15.26 -36.37 -35.02
C PRO A 204 -16.50 -36.63 -35.89
N ALA A 205 -17.69 -36.32 -35.36
CA ALA A 205 -18.95 -36.36 -36.10
C ALA A 205 -19.69 -35.01 -36.00
N VAL A 206 -20.09 -34.46 -37.15
CA VAL A 206 -20.80 -33.17 -37.26
C VAL A 206 -22.32 -33.37 -37.24
N ARG A 207 -23.00 -32.64 -36.35
CA ARG A 207 -24.42 -32.18 -36.39
C ARG A 207 -24.72 -31.41 -35.09
N LYS A 208 -25.79 -30.63 -34.94
CA LYS A 208 -26.53 -29.67 -35.78
C LYS A 208 -27.51 -28.98 -34.79
N ALA A 209 -27.86 -27.71 -34.98
CA ALA A 209 -28.62 -26.96 -33.97
C ALA A 209 -30.03 -27.51 -33.68
N SER A 210 -30.48 -27.30 -32.44
CA SER A 210 -31.89 -27.21 -32.03
C SER A 210 -32.03 -26.08 -30.99
N ALA A 211 -33.24 -25.60 -30.71
CA ALA A 211 -33.48 -24.31 -30.07
C ALA A 211 -34.34 -24.36 -28.80
N ALA A 212 -34.28 -23.26 -28.05
CA ALA A 212 -35.30 -22.70 -27.14
C ALA A 212 -35.90 -23.60 -26.02
N SER A 213 -35.53 -23.30 -24.77
CA SER A 213 -36.46 -23.28 -23.62
C SER A 213 -35.83 -22.53 -22.42
N GLY A 214 -36.65 -22.04 -21.48
CA GLY A 214 -36.21 -21.62 -20.15
C GLY A 214 -35.79 -20.14 -19.99
N GLY A 215 -36.76 -19.22 -20.02
CA GLY A 215 -36.52 -17.82 -19.67
C GLY A 215 -36.43 -17.59 -18.16
N TYR A 216 -35.31 -17.03 -17.70
CA TYR A 216 -35.18 -16.37 -16.39
C TYR A 216 -34.80 -14.89 -16.62
N PRO A 217 -35.27 -13.94 -15.78
CA PRO A 217 -34.89 -12.54 -15.94
C PRO A 217 -33.39 -12.37 -15.71
N THR A 218 -32.68 -11.86 -16.72
CA THR A 218 -31.26 -11.54 -16.61
C THR A 218 -31.06 -10.46 -15.55
N GLY A 219 -30.26 -10.75 -14.52
CA GLY A 219 -29.95 -9.81 -13.45
C GLY A 219 -29.32 -8.50 -13.95
N PRO A 220 -29.35 -7.42 -13.15
CA PRO A 220 -28.86 -6.11 -13.55
C PRO A 220 -27.40 -6.19 -13.99
N SER A 221 -27.08 -5.53 -15.10
CA SER A 221 -25.74 -5.59 -15.68
C SER A 221 -24.68 -5.03 -14.73
N SER A 222 -23.43 -5.48 -14.90
CA SER A 222 -22.29 -4.99 -14.10
C SER A 222 -22.04 -3.47 -14.25
N ALA A 223 -22.64 -2.82 -15.26
CA ALA A 223 -22.68 -1.37 -15.40
C ALA A 223 -23.78 -0.73 -14.52
N ALA A 224 -25.00 -1.29 -14.55
CA ALA A 224 -26.13 -0.80 -13.74
C ALA A 224 -25.86 -0.87 -12.23
N LEU A 225 -25.24 -1.96 -11.76
CA LEU A 225 -24.80 -2.09 -10.36
C LEU A 225 -23.77 -1.02 -9.97
N ARG A 226 -22.81 -0.72 -10.85
CA ARG A 226 -21.81 0.34 -10.61
C ARG A 226 -22.42 1.74 -10.62
N GLN A 227 -23.38 2.02 -11.51
CA GLN A 227 -24.10 3.30 -11.50
C GLN A 227 -24.97 3.46 -10.24
N ALA A 228 -25.67 2.41 -9.80
CA ALA A 228 -26.44 2.44 -8.56
C ALA A 228 -25.55 2.72 -7.33
N GLN A 229 -24.34 2.17 -7.30
CA GLN A 229 -23.37 2.39 -6.22
C GLN A 229 -22.85 3.84 -6.21
N ILE A 230 -22.47 4.41 -7.37
CA ILE A 230 -22.08 5.82 -7.49
C ILE A 230 -23.21 6.78 -7.08
N VAL A 231 -24.47 6.46 -7.42
CA VAL A 231 -25.65 7.25 -7.01
C VAL A 231 -25.92 7.15 -5.50
N ALA A 232 -25.56 6.05 -4.85
CA ALA A 232 -25.63 5.93 -3.39
C ALA A 232 -24.59 6.81 -2.69
N ASP A 233 -23.33 6.76 -3.15
CA ASP A 233 -22.22 7.53 -2.57
C ASP A 233 -22.48 9.05 -2.67
N VAL A 234 -22.86 9.55 -3.86
CA VAL A 234 -23.20 10.97 -4.07
C VAL A 234 -24.37 11.42 -3.17
N ARG A 235 -25.30 10.52 -2.83
CA ARG A 235 -26.43 10.84 -1.96
C ARG A 235 -26.04 10.87 -0.48
N ALA A 236 -25.01 10.14 -0.07
CA ALA A 236 -24.47 10.20 1.29
C ALA A 236 -23.80 11.57 1.55
N ASP A 237 -22.93 12.02 0.65
CA ASP A 237 -22.22 13.30 0.77
C ASP A 237 -23.18 14.50 0.89
N THR A 238 -24.30 14.49 0.14
CA THR A 238 -25.28 15.60 0.16
C THR A 238 -26.09 15.75 1.46
N VAL A 239 -26.06 14.77 2.38
CA VAL A 239 -26.87 14.83 3.61
C VAL A 239 -26.14 15.51 4.78
N TRP A 240 -24.81 15.62 4.71
CA TRP A 240 -24.00 16.16 5.83
C TRP A 240 -23.81 17.69 5.83
N ALA A 241 -24.31 18.39 4.81
CA ALA A 241 -24.12 19.82 4.59
C ALA A 241 -25.42 20.64 4.75
N GLY A 242 -26.06 20.54 5.93
CA GLY A 242 -27.24 21.32 6.30
C GLY A 242 -26.98 22.27 7.49
N PRO A 243 -27.36 23.57 7.42
CA PRO A 243 -27.11 24.51 8.51
C PRO A 243 -28.02 24.24 9.72
N ARG A 244 -27.44 24.25 10.93
CA ARG A 244 -28.19 24.25 12.19
C ARG A 244 -28.75 25.65 12.47
N THR A 245 -30.06 25.81 12.41
CA THR A 245 -30.78 26.97 12.95
C THR A 245 -31.00 26.84 14.47
N GLU A 246 -31.14 27.98 15.15
CA GLU A 246 -31.34 28.05 16.61
C GLU A 246 -32.82 27.83 17.05
N GLY A 247 -33.08 27.86 18.37
CA GLY A 247 -34.36 27.50 19.00
C GLY A 247 -35.49 28.55 18.92
N PRO A 248 -36.52 28.49 19.79
CA PRO A 248 -36.28 28.88 21.19
C PRO A 248 -37.16 28.23 22.32
N ALA A 249 -36.66 28.41 23.55
CA ALA A 249 -37.36 28.72 24.83
C ALA A 249 -38.54 27.87 25.41
N ALA A 250 -38.25 27.11 26.49
CA ALA A 250 -38.95 27.08 27.80
C ALA A 250 -38.23 26.05 28.73
N GLY A 251 -38.12 26.16 30.06
CA GLY A 251 -38.42 27.24 31.03
C GLY A 251 -38.17 26.77 32.49
N LEU A 252 -38.21 27.70 33.47
CA LEU A 252 -38.21 27.51 34.95
C LEU A 252 -36.87 27.25 35.71
N SER A 253 -36.54 28.21 36.60
CA SER A 253 -36.04 28.11 38.00
C SER A 253 -34.87 27.15 38.36
N SER A 254 -33.84 27.52 39.12
CA SER A 254 -33.77 28.51 40.22
C SER A 254 -32.32 28.79 40.68
N GLY A 255 -32.07 29.94 41.34
CA GLY A 255 -30.88 30.17 42.19
C GLY A 255 -29.75 31.03 41.56
N PRO A 256 -29.19 32.04 42.27
CA PRO A 256 -28.13 32.90 41.75
C PRO A 256 -26.71 32.56 42.27
N PRO A 257 -25.82 31.95 41.45
CA PRO A 257 -24.40 31.85 41.76
C PRO A 257 -23.65 33.15 41.41
N ARG A 258 -22.52 33.41 42.10
CA ARG A 258 -21.65 34.56 41.82
C ARG A 258 -21.15 34.59 40.36
N PRO A 259 -20.93 35.76 39.75
CA PRO A 259 -20.33 35.86 38.42
C PRO A 259 -18.91 35.28 38.44
N ARG A 260 -18.74 34.12 37.80
CA ARG A 260 -17.44 33.53 37.49
C ARG A 260 -16.89 34.25 36.26
N PRO A 261 -15.61 34.69 36.22
CA PRO A 261 -15.04 35.25 35.00
C PRO A 261 -15.17 34.22 33.88
N GLN A 262 -15.77 34.60 32.76
CA GLN A 262 -15.87 33.72 31.60
C GLN A 262 -14.46 33.52 31.02
N PRO A 263 -14.09 32.30 30.60
CA PRO A 263 -12.90 32.11 29.78
C PRO A 263 -13.05 32.96 28.52
N VAL A 264 -12.07 33.83 28.26
CA VAL A 264 -11.95 34.48 26.95
C VAL A 264 -11.80 33.36 25.93
N ARG A 265 -12.79 33.20 25.05
CA ARG A 265 -12.68 32.25 23.94
C ARG A 265 -11.48 32.70 23.11
N PRO A 266 -10.55 31.79 22.73
CA PRO A 266 -9.54 32.11 21.73
C PRO A 266 -10.23 32.72 20.52
N ILE A 267 -9.69 33.84 20.02
CA ILE A 267 -10.15 34.40 18.75
C ILE A 267 -9.88 33.33 17.69
N GLU A 268 -10.93 32.89 17.03
CA GLU A 268 -10.86 31.84 16.01
C GLU A 268 -10.17 32.42 14.76
N GLU A 269 -8.85 32.42 14.78
CA GLU A 269 -8.04 32.84 13.62
C GLU A 269 -8.49 32.04 12.40
N ALA A 270 -8.99 32.75 11.38
CA ALA A 270 -9.52 32.13 10.18
C ALA A 270 -8.49 31.14 9.60
N PRO A 271 -8.90 29.93 9.20
CA PRO A 271 -7.99 28.82 8.93
C PRO A 271 -6.97 29.22 7.86
N LYS A 272 -5.70 29.34 8.28
CA LYS A 272 -4.59 29.82 7.46
C LYS A 272 -4.44 28.92 6.24
N LEU A 273 -4.88 29.41 5.08
CA LEU A 273 -4.82 28.72 3.81
C LEU A 273 -3.37 28.39 3.47
N VAL A 274 -2.98 27.12 3.64
CA VAL A 274 -1.63 26.63 3.34
C VAL A 274 -1.49 26.46 1.82
N LEU A 275 -1.05 27.54 1.16
CA LEU A 275 -0.89 27.56 -0.29
C LEU A 275 0.41 26.87 -0.73
N SER A 276 0.28 25.97 -1.70
CA SER A 276 1.41 25.29 -2.35
C SER A 276 2.38 26.31 -2.94
N TYR A 277 3.62 26.35 -2.43
CA TYR A 277 4.66 27.30 -2.85
C TYR A 277 4.89 27.25 -4.37
N SER A 278 4.97 26.07 -4.96
CA SER A 278 5.19 25.92 -6.41
C SER A 278 4.02 26.40 -7.28
N CYS A 279 2.79 26.44 -6.73
CA CYS A 279 1.62 27.05 -7.39
C CYS A 279 1.57 28.56 -7.13
N THR A 280 1.95 29.00 -5.92
CA THR A 280 2.10 30.42 -5.55
C THR A 280 3.09 31.13 -6.48
N CYS A 281 4.30 30.61 -6.67
CA CYS A 281 5.27 31.19 -7.61
C CYS A 281 4.80 31.17 -9.07
N SER A 282 3.84 30.32 -9.44
CA SER A 282 3.24 30.32 -10.77
C SER A 282 2.21 31.46 -10.91
N ALA A 283 1.37 31.67 -9.89
CA ALA A 283 0.43 32.79 -9.85
C ALA A 283 1.15 34.15 -9.77
N VAL A 284 2.21 34.25 -8.95
CA VAL A 284 3.08 35.45 -8.88
C VAL A 284 3.76 35.75 -10.22
N ALA A 285 4.18 34.71 -10.97
CA ALA A 285 4.75 34.86 -12.30
C ALA A 285 3.72 35.33 -13.34
N GLU A 286 2.49 34.78 -13.31
CA GLU A 286 1.38 35.25 -14.15
C GLU A 286 1.02 36.72 -13.85
N GLU A 287 0.90 37.11 -12.57
CA GLU A 287 0.49 38.45 -12.14
C GLU A 287 1.54 39.53 -12.43
N LEU A 288 2.83 39.23 -12.24
CA LEU A 288 3.94 40.17 -12.48
C LEU A 288 4.51 40.12 -13.90
N GLY A 289 4.08 39.17 -14.74
CA GLY A 289 4.60 38.98 -16.10
C GLY A 289 6.08 38.54 -16.16
N ILE A 290 6.58 37.88 -15.12
CA ILE A 290 7.99 37.42 -14.98
C ILE A 290 8.10 35.91 -15.17
N SER A 291 9.32 35.36 -15.24
CA SER A 291 9.48 33.90 -15.24
C SER A 291 9.17 33.31 -13.85
N LYS A 292 8.81 32.02 -13.81
CA LYS A 292 8.57 31.30 -12.56
C LYS A 292 9.81 31.21 -11.69
N ASP A 293 10.99 31.14 -12.29
CA ASP A 293 12.25 31.03 -11.58
C ASP A 293 12.67 32.39 -10.99
N ASP A 294 12.41 33.49 -11.71
CA ASP A 294 12.51 34.86 -11.16
C ASP A 294 11.56 35.06 -9.98
N ALA A 295 10.30 34.59 -10.09
CA ALA A 295 9.35 34.64 -8.99
C ALA A 295 9.85 33.84 -7.77
N ALA A 296 10.34 32.61 -7.97
CA ALA A 296 10.89 31.77 -6.91
C ALA A 296 12.21 32.29 -6.32
N SER A 297 12.93 33.20 -7.00
CA SER A 297 14.13 33.87 -6.44
C SER A 297 13.82 35.02 -5.47
N LYS A 298 12.58 35.54 -5.48
CA LYS A 298 12.17 36.73 -4.70
C LYS A 298 11.75 36.44 -3.26
N ALA A 299 11.40 35.20 -2.95
CA ALA A 299 10.89 34.78 -1.66
C ALA A 299 11.20 33.29 -1.44
N SER A 300 11.54 32.89 -0.21
CA SER A 300 11.85 31.50 0.14
C SER A 300 10.60 30.68 0.50
N THR A 301 9.51 31.36 0.90
CA THR A 301 8.23 30.76 1.30
C THR A 301 7.05 31.43 0.62
N SER A 302 5.87 30.78 0.63
CA SER A 302 4.64 31.35 0.07
C SER A 302 4.10 32.54 0.86
N GLN A 303 4.49 32.71 2.13
CA GLN A 303 4.02 33.83 2.98
C GLN A 303 4.83 35.12 2.77
N GLU A 304 6.12 35.01 2.44
CA GLU A 304 6.98 36.17 2.14
C GLU A 304 6.45 37.01 0.97
N PHE A 305 5.81 36.39 -0.05
CA PHE A 305 5.20 37.11 -1.16
C PHE A 305 4.17 38.15 -0.71
N ALA A 306 3.44 37.92 0.39
CA ALA A 306 2.44 38.86 0.92
C ALA A 306 3.02 40.22 1.32
N GLN A 307 4.34 40.33 1.49
CA GLN A 307 5.04 41.60 1.80
C GLN A 307 5.30 42.46 0.55
N PHE A 308 5.20 41.87 -0.65
CA PHE A 308 5.52 42.54 -1.93
C PHE A 308 4.26 42.94 -2.74
N PHE A 309 3.07 42.59 -2.28
CA PHE A 309 1.79 42.89 -2.94
C PHE A 309 0.88 43.72 -2.04
N THR A 310 -0.04 44.48 -2.63
CA THR A 310 -1.20 45.02 -1.90
C THR A 310 -2.15 43.87 -1.52
N GLN A 311 -3.00 44.07 -0.50
CA GLN A 311 -3.92 43.01 -0.05
C GLN A 311 -4.81 42.48 -1.18
N ASP A 312 -5.37 43.35 -2.02
CA ASP A 312 -6.25 42.96 -3.14
C ASP A 312 -5.50 42.18 -4.24
N ALA A 313 -4.24 42.52 -4.51
CA ALA A 313 -3.40 41.79 -5.46
C ALA A 313 -2.95 40.44 -4.87
N TRP A 314 -2.64 40.41 -3.57
CA TRP A 314 -2.32 39.18 -2.86
C TRP A 314 -3.51 38.21 -2.86
N GLU A 315 -4.73 38.66 -2.57
CA GLU A 315 -5.94 37.83 -2.66
C GLU A 315 -6.17 37.26 -4.06
N GLN A 316 -5.86 38.01 -5.12
CA GLN A 316 -5.92 37.51 -6.50
C GLN A 316 -4.87 36.41 -6.76
N VAL A 317 -3.62 36.63 -6.34
CA VAL A 317 -2.55 35.60 -6.37
C VAL A 317 -2.94 34.35 -5.57
N GLN A 318 -3.55 34.51 -4.39
CA GLN A 318 -4.04 33.40 -3.57
C GLN A 318 -5.11 32.58 -4.32
N ARG A 319 -6.18 33.23 -4.80
CA ARG A 319 -7.27 32.60 -5.56
C ARG A 319 -6.73 31.88 -6.80
N ARG A 320 -5.82 32.52 -7.54
CA ARG A 320 -5.19 31.98 -8.74
C ARG A 320 -4.28 30.79 -8.45
N SER A 321 -3.53 30.80 -7.34
CA SER A 321 -2.68 29.67 -6.94
C SER A 321 -3.49 28.39 -6.67
N VAL A 322 -4.67 28.51 -6.04
CA VAL A 322 -5.60 27.40 -5.80
C VAL A 322 -6.20 26.88 -7.10
N GLU A 323 -6.52 27.77 -8.05
CA GLU A 323 -6.99 27.36 -9.37
C GLU A 323 -5.90 26.61 -10.15
N ILE A 324 -4.65 27.09 -10.12
CA ILE A 324 -3.49 26.42 -10.73
C ILE A 324 -3.27 25.04 -10.10
N GLU A 325 -3.38 24.90 -8.77
CA GLU A 325 -3.28 23.59 -8.11
C GLU A 325 -4.40 22.64 -8.55
N LYS A 326 -5.65 23.12 -8.61
CA LYS A 326 -6.80 22.35 -9.11
C LYS A 326 -6.56 21.86 -10.54
N GLN A 327 -6.11 22.73 -11.44
CA GLN A 327 -5.78 22.38 -12.82
C GLN A 327 -4.62 21.38 -12.91
N GLN A 328 -3.56 21.52 -12.10
CA GLN A 328 -2.46 20.56 -12.09
C GLN A 328 -2.93 19.17 -11.62
N ARG A 329 -3.75 19.12 -10.57
CA ARG A 329 -4.32 17.87 -10.02
C ARG A 329 -5.29 17.19 -11.00
N GLU A 330 -6.03 17.96 -11.79
CA GLU A 330 -6.87 17.46 -12.87
C GLU A 330 -6.05 16.93 -14.06
N ARG A 331 -5.02 17.66 -14.51
CA ARG A 331 -4.08 17.18 -15.55
C ARG A 331 -3.35 15.91 -15.11
N GLN A 332 -2.98 15.77 -13.84
CA GLN A 332 -2.39 14.55 -13.29
C GLN A 332 -3.36 13.36 -13.38
N ARG A 333 -4.63 13.56 -12.96
CA ARG A 333 -5.68 12.53 -13.09
C ARG A 333 -5.94 12.14 -14.54
N GLU A 334 -5.93 13.10 -15.47
CA GLU A 334 -6.02 12.81 -16.90
C GLU A 334 -4.83 12.00 -17.43
N VAL A 335 -3.60 12.37 -17.09
CA VAL A 335 -2.40 11.63 -17.50
C VAL A 335 -2.40 10.22 -16.91
N GLU A 336 -2.84 10.05 -15.67
CA GLU A 336 -2.99 8.73 -15.07
C GLU A 336 -4.09 7.92 -15.76
N LYS A 337 -5.28 8.49 -16.00
CA LYS A 337 -6.37 7.84 -16.73
C LYS A 337 -5.92 7.41 -18.13
N ARG A 338 -5.30 8.30 -18.91
CA ARG A 338 -4.73 7.99 -20.24
C ARG A 338 -3.64 6.90 -20.15
N ARG A 339 -2.88 6.81 -19.05
CA ARG A 339 -1.90 5.74 -18.79
C ARG A 339 -2.58 4.40 -18.45
N GLN A 340 -3.66 4.41 -17.68
CA GLN A 340 -4.50 3.24 -17.39
C GLN A 340 -5.19 2.73 -18.66
N ASP A 341 -5.84 3.62 -19.44
CA ASP A 341 -6.45 3.31 -20.74
C ASP A 341 -5.44 2.70 -21.72
N LYS A 342 -4.21 3.26 -21.80
CA LYS A 342 -3.12 2.74 -22.63
C LYS A 342 -2.53 1.42 -22.11
N ALA A 343 -2.69 1.10 -20.83
CA ALA A 343 -2.35 -0.21 -20.28
C ALA A 343 -3.43 -1.26 -20.61
N LEU A 344 -4.71 -0.91 -20.42
CA LEU A 344 -5.85 -1.74 -20.78
C LEU A 344 -5.85 -2.07 -22.28
N ALA A 345 -5.63 -1.08 -23.16
CA ALA A 345 -5.54 -1.27 -24.60
C ALA A 345 -4.40 -2.21 -25.04
N LYS A 346 -3.30 -2.28 -24.27
CA LYS A 346 -2.23 -3.26 -24.51
C LYS A 346 -2.62 -4.69 -24.12
N ILE A 347 -3.44 -4.83 -23.08
CA ILE A 347 -3.93 -6.13 -22.60
C ILE A 347 -5.02 -6.66 -23.53
N THR A 348 -5.96 -5.82 -23.96
CA THR A 348 -7.05 -6.20 -24.89
C THR A 348 -6.58 -6.32 -26.34
N GLY A 349 -5.55 -5.58 -26.75
CA GLY A 349 -4.94 -5.67 -28.08
C GLY A 349 -4.05 -6.91 -28.30
N ALA A 350 -3.73 -7.67 -27.24
CA ALA A 350 -2.87 -8.86 -27.29
C ALA A 350 -3.62 -10.13 -27.78
N ALA A 351 -4.44 -9.99 -28.82
CA ALA A 351 -5.20 -11.09 -29.44
C ALA A 351 -4.89 -11.21 -30.95
N PRO A 352 -3.69 -11.70 -31.35
CA PRO A 352 -3.42 -12.07 -32.73
C PRO A 352 -4.25 -13.31 -33.09
N SER A 353 -5.44 -13.11 -33.65
CA SER A 353 -6.31 -14.18 -34.17
C SER A 353 -5.73 -14.78 -35.44
N ALA A 354 -4.65 -15.55 -35.29
CA ALA A 354 -3.88 -16.16 -36.37
C ALA A 354 -4.55 -17.45 -36.89
N VAL A 355 -5.81 -17.34 -37.33
CA VAL A 355 -6.48 -18.40 -38.08
C VAL A 355 -6.11 -18.28 -39.56
N SER A 356 -5.18 -19.11 -39.99
CA SER A 356 -4.79 -19.21 -41.40
C SER A 356 -5.89 -19.87 -42.23
N CYS A 357 -6.15 -19.34 -43.43
CA CYS A 357 -6.66 -20.15 -44.53
C CYS A 357 -6.19 -19.57 -45.87
N ALA A 358 -5.65 -20.42 -46.74
CA ALA A 358 -5.09 -20.01 -48.03
C ALA A 358 -5.67 -20.87 -49.16
N THR A 359 -6.29 -20.24 -50.17
CA THR A 359 -6.32 -20.70 -51.58
C THR A 359 -6.98 -19.64 -52.47
N GLY A 360 -6.46 -19.45 -53.68
CA GLY A 360 -6.96 -18.51 -54.69
C GLY A 360 -5.85 -18.14 -55.68
N ARG A 361 -6.06 -18.28 -56.99
CA ARG A 361 -4.99 -18.24 -58.02
C ARG A 361 -5.53 -17.78 -59.38
N SER A 362 -4.75 -16.98 -60.12
CA SER A 362 -5.03 -16.47 -61.49
C SER A 362 -6.14 -15.39 -61.53
N THR A 363 -6.11 -14.33 -62.35
CA THR A 363 -5.52 -14.12 -63.69
C THR A 363 -4.83 -12.74 -63.87
N VAL A 364 -4.53 -12.34 -65.12
CA VAL A 364 -3.55 -11.32 -65.64
C VAL A 364 -4.05 -10.84 -67.04
N PRO A 365 -3.61 -9.75 -67.74
CA PRO A 365 -2.91 -8.47 -67.43
C PRO A 365 -3.62 -7.17 -67.93
N GLY A 366 -2.99 -6.00 -67.70
CA GLY A 366 -3.01 -4.78 -68.54
C GLY A 366 -1.93 -3.80 -68.03
N ALA A 367 -0.98 -3.22 -68.79
CA ALA A 367 -1.01 -2.47 -70.06
C ALA A 367 -1.77 -1.13 -69.94
N GLY A 368 -1.18 0.07 -70.13
CA GLY A 368 0.15 0.46 -70.65
C GLY A 368 0.74 1.77 -70.06
N PRO A 369 1.76 2.42 -70.70
CA PRO A 369 2.74 3.26 -69.97
C PRO A 369 2.91 4.73 -70.43
N VAL A 370 3.35 5.61 -69.51
CA VAL A 370 4.01 6.93 -69.73
C VAL A 370 4.92 7.26 -68.52
N ALA A 371 5.92 8.16 -68.58
CA ALA A 371 7.27 7.96 -69.13
C ALA A 371 8.21 9.17 -68.86
N VAL A 372 9.08 9.07 -67.83
CA VAL A 372 10.40 9.78 -67.65
C VAL A 372 10.43 11.35 -67.67
N PRO A 373 11.59 12.06 -67.51
CA PRO A 373 12.82 11.80 -66.70
C PRO A 373 13.39 13.01 -65.88
N ALA A 374 14.11 12.75 -64.78
CA ALA A 374 15.36 13.42 -64.33
C ALA A 374 15.93 12.66 -63.10
N LYS A 375 17.19 12.21 -62.96
CA LYS A 375 18.56 12.75 -63.21
C LYS A 375 19.07 13.60 -62.03
N ALA A 376 20.13 13.25 -61.28
CA ALA A 376 21.02 12.07 -61.29
C ALA A 376 21.20 11.47 -59.85
N THR A 377 22.31 10.97 -59.27
CA THR A 377 23.78 10.96 -59.59
C THR A 377 24.48 9.70 -58.99
N SER A 378 25.74 9.79 -58.54
CA SER A 378 26.63 8.69 -58.07
C SER A 378 26.17 7.98 -56.79
N ALA A 379 26.43 6.69 -56.48
CA ALA A 379 27.35 5.64 -56.97
C ALA A 379 28.74 5.50 -56.25
N VAL A 380 28.79 4.62 -55.24
CA VAL A 380 29.91 3.72 -54.83
C VAL A 380 29.21 2.51 -54.17
N ALA A 381 29.08 1.33 -54.79
CA ALA A 381 30.08 0.29 -55.05
C ALA A 381 30.58 -0.45 -53.78
N GLY A 382 29.94 -1.60 -53.45
CA GLY A 382 30.33 -2.49 -52.36
C GLY A 382 29.54 -3.81 -52.40
N LYS A 383 30.13 -4.88 -52.96
CA LYS A 383 29.40 -6.11 -53.33
C LYS A 383 30.16 -7.36 -52.90
N ALA A 384 29.68 -8.05 -51.86
CA ALA A 384 30.14 -9.39 -51.49
C ALA A 384 28.97 -10.26 -50.96
N LYS A 385 28.78 -11.45 -51.54
CA LYS A 385 27.92 -12.53 -51.01
C LYS A 385 28.82 -13.70 -50.64
N ALA A 386 28.67 -14.27 -49.43
CA ALA A 386 29.27 -15.54 -49.07
C ALA A 386 28.41 -16.35 -48.07
N LYS A 387 27.79 -17.41 -48.59
CA LYS A 387 27.30 -18.65 -47.95
C LYS A 387 27.48 -19.75 -49.02
N PRO A 388 27.62 -21.05 -48.70
CA PRO A 388 27.20 -21.76 -47.48
C PRO A 388 28.43 -22.38 -46.74
N LYS A 389 28.39 -23.38 -45.84
CA LYS A 389 27.82 -24.75 -45.89
C LYS A 389 27.68 -25.33 -44.47
N ALA A 390 26.87 -26.38 -44.29
CA ALA A 390 26.59 -26.99 -42.98
C ALA A 390 27.19 -28.41 -42.80
N ALA A 391 27.64 -28.70 -41.57
CA ALA A 391 27.96 -30.01 -40.97
C ALA A 391 28.35 -29.76 -39.49
N ALA A 392 28.16 -30.63 -38.50
CA ALA A 392 27.32 -31.84 -38.38
C ALA A 392 26.96 -32.05 -36.88
N ALA A 393 26.18 -33.07 -36.54
CA ALA A 393 25.63 -33.27 -35.20
C ALA A 393 26.64 -33.72 -34.13
N LYS A 394 26.35 -33.39 -32.86
CA LYS A 394 26.71 -34.22 -31.69
C LYS A 394 25.44 -34.52 -30.88
N LYS A 395 25.38 -35.76 -30.35
CA LYS A 395 24.33 -36.26 -29.45
C LYS A 395 24.72 -36.02 -27.99
N GLY A 396 23.74 -36.06 -27.09
CA GLY A 396 23.94 -36.09 -25.63
C GLY A 396 23.40 -34.84 -24.93
N GLY A 397 22.52 -34.95 -23.94
CA GLY A 397 21.84 -36.16 -23.45
C GLY A 397 20.55 -35.81 -22.69
N LEU A 398 19.52 -36.63 -22.85
CA LEU A 398 18.24 -36.46 -22.15
C LEU A 398 18.29 -37.21 -20.82
N VAL A 399 18.32 -36.49 -19.70
CA VAL A 399 18.36 -37.07 -18.34
C VAL A 399 17.44 -36.28 -17.41
N GLY A 400 16.74 -36.96 -16.50
CA GLY A 400 16.24 -36.33 -15.28
C GLY A 400 14.83 -35.72 -15.31
N LEU A 401 13.93 -36.19 -16.17
CA LEU A 401 12.51 -35.87 -16.04
C LEU A 401 11.91 -36.69 -14.86
N GLY A 402 12.04 -36.19 -13.63
CA GLY A 402 11.45 -36.84 -12.46
C GLY A 402 11.92 -36.30 -11.11
N HIS A 403 11.09 -35.47 -10.47
CA HIS A 403 10.27 -35.91 -9.32
C HIS A 403 9.29 -34.80 -8.93
N ALA A 404 8.00 -35.11 -8.92
CA ALA A 404 6.96 -34.23 -8.38
C ALA A 404 6.29 -34.94 -7.20
N ASN A 405 6.39 -34.33 -6.02
CA ASN A 405 5.62 -34.61 -4.79
C ASN A 405 5.59 -36.04 -4.25
N ARG A 406 6.11 -36.23 -3.02
CA ARG A 406 5.26 -36.67 -1.88
C ARG A 406 5.93 -36.48 -0.52
N PHE A 407 5.06 -36.44 0.50
CA PHE A 407 5.36 -36.43 1.94
C PHE A 407 6.27 -37.59 2.37
N GLY A 408 7.20 -37.34 3.31
CA GLY A 408 7.85 -38.40 4.11
C GLY A 408 9.22 -38.00 4.69
N GLY A 409 9.40 -38.18 6.01
CA GLY A 409 10.65 -37.94 6.76
C GLY A 409 10.98 -36.45 6.99
N LEU A 410 11.28 -35.96 8.20
CA LEU A 410 11.38 -36.59 9.54
C LEU A 410 12.43 -37.71 9.69
N ASN A 411 13.69 -37.27 9.77
CA ASN A 411 14.81 -37.76 10.59
C ASN A 411 15.81 -36.56 10.59
N ASP A 412 16.45 -36.10 11.66
CA ASP A 412 16.94 -36.75 12.89
C ASP A 412 18.16 -37.65 12.61
N ASP A 413 19.37 -37.07 12.71
CA ASP A 413 20.42 -37.53 13.63
C ASP A 413 21.63 -36.54 13.78
N SER A 414 22.39 -36.73 14.87
CA SER A 414 23.77 -36.33 15.25
C SER A 414 24.44 -34.99 14.85
N ASP A 415 24.67 -34.17 15.90
CA ASP A 415 25.96 -33.93 16.59
C ASP A 415 27.18 -33.19 15.98
N ASP A 416 28.07 -32.78 16.91
CA ASP A 416 29.40 -32.15 16.83
C ASP A 416 29.52 -30.73 16.23
N ASP A 417 30.19 -29.76 16.89
CA ASP A 417 30.68 -29.70 18.28
C ASP A 417 30.95 -28.22 18.69
N GLY A 418 31.08 -27.95 19.99
CA GLY A 418 31.84 -26.83 20.56
C GLY A 418 31.33 -25.39 20.37
N ASP A 419 30.79 -24.80 21.44
CA ASP A 419 31.61 -23.90 22.27
C ASP A 419 30.94 -23.60 23.63
N ALA A 420 31.70 -23.58 24.72
CA ALA A 420 31.15 -23.51 26.08
C ALA A 420 31.89 -22.50 26.98
N TRP A 421 31.22 -21.43 27.40
CA TRP A 421 31.76 -20.45 28.34
C TRP A 421 30.83 -20.13 29.52
N THR A 422 31.11 -20.82 30.63
CA THR A 422 31.00 -20.35 32.03
C THR A 422 29.66 -19.81 32.55
N THR A 423 29.00 -20.62 33.39
CA THR A 423 28.10 -20.13 34.45
C THR A 423 28.86 -19.41 35.57
N VAL A 424 28.29 -18.35 36.13
CA VAL A 424 28.74 -17.71 37.38
C VAL A 424 27.92 -18.27 38.55
N GLN A 425 28.57 -18.64 39.66
CA GLN A 425 27.91 -19.09 40.89
C GLN A 425 27.45 -17.92 41.79
N ARG A 426 26.67 -18.25 42.82
CA ARG A 426 26.05 -17.32 43.78
C ARG A 426 27.05 -16.58 44.66
#